data_AF-A0A7C2CQH3-F1
#
_entry.id   AF-A0A7C2CQH3-F1
#
_cell.length_a   1.000
_cell.length_b   1.000
_cell.length_c   1.000
_cell.angle_alpha   90.00
_cell.angle_beta   90.00
_cell.angle_gamma   90.00
#
_symmetry.space_group_name_H-M   'P 1'
#
loop_
_entity.id
_entity.type
_entity.pdbx_description
1 polymer ?
#
loop_
_entity_poly.entity_id
_entity_poly.type
_entity_poly.pdbx_seq_one_letter_code
_entity_poly.pdbx_strand_id
1 'polypeptide(L)'
;MLDGEEVVGAKQNRVLNTTIMIGPESSLIIPVSCVRRSRWHGSSLRLNKSENFMIFSTRFVKVGNVHHSLEENQEFRSDQMAILEDISEKAKVLRAFSPTEAMKDIYEIREKDLDAYFKAFTLVPEQKGLLVFIRNKAAGLDFVSRVEAFKRLYQKLLRSYAIAALVDGAEERKGKKTRRRKRQEASEIPDEARAREFLKVAAGCEEKKFKSVGLGFSCRYKSPKIIGSALEVEDSIPYLVF
;
A
#
# COMPACT_ATOMS: atom_id res chain seq x y z
N MET A 1 2.84 -8.43 11.07
CA MET A 1 1.75 -7.63 10.46
C MET A 1 2.37 -6.61 9.52
N LEU A 2 1.76 -6.30 8.39
CA LEU A 2 2.42 -5.49 7.35
C LEU A 2 1.88 -4.05 7.27
N ASP A 3 2.78 -3.15 6.89
CA ASP A 3 2.48 -1.76 6.54
C ASP A 3 1.34 -1.67 5.51
N GLY A 4 0.28 -0.95 5.87
CA GLY A 4 -0.86 -0.71 4.99
C GLY A 4 -1.93 -1.82 5.00
N GLU A 5 -1.73 -2.93 5.73
CA GLU A 5 -2.77 -3.93 5.90
C GLU A 5 -3.98 -3.33 6.67
N GLU A 6 -5.21 -3.55 6.18
CA GLU A 6 -6.42 -3.07 6.84
C GLU A 6 -6.88 -4.02 7.95
N VAL A 7 -7.35 -3.45 9.05
CA VAL A 7 -8.10 -4.12 10.11
C VAL A 7 -9.48 -3.47 10.25
N VAL A 8 -10.51 -4.29 10.38
CA VAL A 8 -11.92 -3.86 10.36
C VAL A 8 -12.60 -4.13 11.70
N GLY A 9 -13.55 -3.29 12.09
CA GLY A 9 -14.25 -3.41 13.38
C GLY A 9 -13.98 -2.22 14.29
N ALA A 10 -14.05 -2.42 15.60
CA ALA A 10 -14.00 -1.34 16.60
C ALA A 10 -14.92 -0.16 16.22
N LYS A 11 -14.50 1.09 16.46
CA LYS A 11 -15.24 2.30 16.04
C LYS A 11 -14.98 2.67 14.58
N GLN A 12 -13.75 2.48 14.08
CA GLN A 12 -13.35 2.80 12.70
C GLN A 12 -12.42 1.71 12.16
N ASN A 13 -12.48 1.48 10.84
CA ASN A 13 -11.46 0.67 10.17
C ASN A 13 -10.13 1.42 10.19
N ARG A 14 -9.04 0.67 10.28
CA ARG A 14 -7.69 1.20 10.42
C ARG A 14 -6.74 0.47 9.47
N VAL A 15 -5.66 1.12 9.09
CA VAL A 15 -4.51 0.47 8.46
C VAL A 15 -3.28 0.62 9.33
N LEU A 16 -2.33 -0.30 9.21
CA LEU A 16 -1.07 -0.23 9.92
C LEU A 16 -0.14 0.84 9.34
N ASN A 17 0.47 1.64 10.22
CA ASN A 17 1.42 2.68 9.80
C ASN A 17 2.82 2.15 9.53
N THR A 18 3.13 0.94 9.99
CA THR A 18 4.43 0.30 9.79
C THR A 18 4.31 -1.22 9.83
N THR A 19 5.30 -1.90 9.28
CA THR A 19 5.45 -3.35 9.39
C THR A 19 6.02 -3.70 10.76
N ILE A 20 5.46 -4.71 11.41
CA ILE A 20 5.79 -5.09 12.79
C ILE A 20 5.97 -6.60 12.86
N MET A 21 7.14 -7.03 13.34
CA MET A 21 7.36 -8.38 13.85
C MET A 21 7.01 -8.39 15.34
N ILE A 22 5.97 -9.13 15.70
CA ILE A 22 5.51 -9.24 17.09
C ILE A 22 6.31 -10.35 17.76
N GLY A 23 6.97 -10.03 18.87
CA GLY A 23 7.69 -11.02 19.66
C GLY A 23 6.74 -12.05 20.32
N PRO A 24 7.22 -13.26 20.61
CA PRO A 24 6.42 -14.26 21.31
C PRO A 24 5.90 -13.72 22.64
N GLU A 25 4.67 -14.08 23.00
CA GLU A 25 4.03 -13.76 24.28
C GLU A 25 4.02 -12.25 24.64
N SER A 26 4.06 -11.38 23.64
CA SER A 26 4.10 -9.93 23.84
C SER A 26 2.79 -9.23 23.51
N SER A 27 2.57 -8.09 24.16
CA SER A 27 1.47 -7.15 23.88
C SER A 27 2.06 -5.80 23.52
N LEU A 28 1.54 -5.16 22.47
CA LEU A 28 2.10 -3.94 21.91
C LEU A 28 1.03 -3.03 21.33
N ILE A 29 1.29 -1.72 21.43
CA ILE A 29 0.42 -0.67 20.89
C ILE A 29 0.78 -0.49 19.41
N ILE A 30 -0.15 -0.84 18.52
CA ILE A 30 0.08 -0.78 17.08
C ILE A 30 -0.25 0.62 16.55
N PRO A 31 0.69 1.33 15.90
CA PRO A 31 0.42 2.60 15.26
C PRO A 31 -0.42 2.40 14.00
N VAL A 32 -1.49 3.18 13.89
CA VAL A 32 -2.52 3.02 12.87
C VAL A 32 -3.04 4.36 12.37
N SER A 33 -3.59 4.35 11.17
CA SER A 33 -4.40 5.45 10.63
C SER A 33 -5.81 4.97 10.36
N CYS A 34 -6.81 5.76 10.74
CA CYS A 34 -8.20 5.48 10.42
C CYS A 34 -8.43 5.66 8.91
N VAL A 35 -9.24 4.78 8.32
CA VAL A 35 -9.59 4.79 6.89
C VAL A 35 -11.10 4.80 6.67
N ARG A 36 -11.81 5.43 7.61
CA ARG A 36 -13.28 5.57 7.67
C ARG A 36 -13.64 6.85 8.44
N ARG A 37 -14.42 7.77 7.86
CA ARG A 37 -14.80 9.05 8.49
C ARG A 37 -16.06 8.97 9.36
N SER A 38 -17.09 8.27 8.89
CA SER A 38 -18.47 8.52 9.34
C SER A 38 -19.04 7.48 10.30
N ARG A 39 -18.20 6.69 10.97
CA ARG A 39 -18.64 5.68 11.93
C ARG A 39 -17.92 5.82 13.26
N TRP A 40 -18.69 6.04 14.32
CA TRP A 40 -18.20 6.12 15.70
C TRP A 40 -18.87 5.12 16.64
N HIS A 41 -19.72 4.25 16.08
CA HIS A 41 -20.36 3.13 16.79
C HIS A 41 -19.89 1.79 16.19
N GLY A 42 -19.80 0.78 17.04
CA GLY A 42 -19.47 -0.59 16.65
C GLY A 42 -20.15 -1.56 17.59
N SER A 43 -20.53 -2.73 17.08
CA SER A 43 -21.10 -3.81 17.90
C SER A 43 -20.04 -4.48 18.79
N SER A 44 -18.76 -4.27 18.50
CA SER A 44 -17.64 -4.84 19.26
C SER A 44 -16.42 -3.93 19.22
N LEU A 45 -15.60 -3.96 20.27
CA LEU A 45 -14.27 -3.36 20.32
C LEU A 45 -13.20 -4.23 19.62
N ARG A 46 -13.55 -5.45 19.20
CA ARG A 46 -12.63 -6.36 18.51
C ARG A 46 -12.36 -5.87 17.07
N LEU A 47 -11.11 -6.03 16.66
CA LEU A 47 -10.66 -5.86 15.29
C LEU A 47 -10.54 -7.23 14.62
N ASN A 48 -10.93 -7.30 13.36
CA ASN A 48 -10.85 -8.48 12.51
C ASN A 48 -9.92 -8.22 11.33
N LYS A 49 -9.41 -9.30 10.75
CA LYS A 49 -8.62 -9.29 9.53
C LYS A 49 -9.47 -8.73 8.36
N SER A 50 -8.89 -7.80 7.58
CA SER A 50 -9.43 -7.42 6.27
C SER A 50 -8.74 -8.22 5.16
N GLU A 51 -9.41 -8.38 4.02
CA GLU A 51 -8.78 -8.84 2.78
C GLU A 51 -8.13 -7.71 1.97
N ASN A 52 -8.23 -6.47 2.46
CA ASN A 52 -7.67 -5.32 1.77
C ASN A 52 -6.33 -4.88 2.36
N PHE A 53 -5.45 -4.43 1.48
CA PHE A 53 -4.42 -3.46 1.79
C PHE A 53 -4.92 -2.06 1.45
N MET A 54 -4.26 -1.05 2.01
CA MET A 54 -4.42 0.32 1.59
C MET A 54 -4.17 0.46 0.09
N ILE A 55 -5.01 1.25 -0.61
CA ILE A 55 -4.85 1.54 -2.04
C ILE A 55 -3.40 1.94 -2.28
N PHE A 56 -2.73 1.30 -3.25
CA PHE A 56 -1.27 1.33 -3.30
C PHE A 56 -0.71 2.76 -3.36
N SER A 57 -1.29 3.64 -4.18
CA SER A 57 -0.87 5.05 -4.23
C SER A 57 -1.09 5.83 -2.93
N THR A 58 -2.07 5.47 -2.10
CA THR A 58 -2.27 6.05 -0.75
C THR A 58 -1.18 5.60 0.22
N ARG A 59 -0.61 4.40 0.03
CA ARG A 59 0.46 3.89 0.89
C ARG A 59 1.67 4.83 0.89
N PHE A 60 2.00 5.43 -0.25
CA PHE A 60 3.10 6.39 -0.33
C PHE A 60 2.86 7.69 0.41
N VAL A 61 1.62 8.19 0.43
CA VAL A 61 1.23 9.32 1.28
C VAL A 61 1.53 8.97 2.74
N LYS A 62 1.09 7.78 3.18
CA LYS A 62 1.32 7.28 4.53
C LYS A 62 2.81 7.08 4.84
N VAL A 63 3.57 6.43 3.96
CA VAL A 63 5.01 6.18 4.15
C VAL A 63 5.76 7.51 4.25
N GLY A 64 5.42 8.50 3.41
CA GLY A 64 5.98 9.85 3.48
C GLY A 64 5.69 10.55 4.80
N ASN A 65 4.43 10.52 5.24
CA ASN A 65 4.03 11.12 6.51
C ASN A 65 4.72 10.45 7.71
N VAL A 66 4.79 9.12 7.71
CA VAL A 66 5.45 8.34 8.78
C VAL A 66 6.96 8.59 8.78
N HIS A 67 7.59 8.69 7.61
CA HIS A 67 9.00 9.04 7.50
C HIS A 67 9.26 10.40 8.14
N HIS A 68 8.49 11.43 7.76
CA HIS A 68 8.63 12.77 8.34
C HIS A 68 8.36 12.78 9.85
N SER A 69 7.34 12.07 10.30
CA SER A 69 7.01 11.95 11.73
C SER A 69 8.11 11.24 12.53
N LEU A 70 8.77 10.24 11.96
CA LEU A 70 9.91 9.58 12.59
C LEU A 70 11.11 10.52 12.70
N GLU A 71 11.40 11.31 11.66
CA GLU A 71 12.49 12.29 11.68
C GLU A 71 12.29 13.38 12.74
N GLU A 72 11.08 13.95 12.81
CA GLU A 72 10.78 15.08 13.71
C GLU A 72 10.40 14.65 15.13
N ASN A 73 9.59 13.61 15.27
CA ASN A 73 8.91 13.27 16.52
C ASN A 73 9.22 11.86 17.03
N GLN A 74 9.98 11.05 16.28
CA GLN A 74 10.24 9.63 16.60
C GLN A 74 8.94 8.80 16.75
N GLU A 75 7.87 9.19 16.05
CA GLU A 75 6.57 8.51 16.09
C GLU A 75 6.21 7.88 14.74
N PHE A 76 5.60 6.70 14.77
CA PHE A 76 5.01 6.05 13.58
C PHE A 76 3.64 6.63 13.20
N ARG A 77 3.48 7.95 13.30
CA ARG A 77 2.23 8.65 13.05
C ARG A 77 2.18 9.10 11.59
N SER A 78 1.01 8.96 10.96
CA SER A 78 0.71 9.58 9.68
C SER A 78 -0.28 10.72 9.90
N ASP A 79 -0.29 11.69 9.00
CA ASP A 79 -1.36 12.70 8.92
C ASP A 79 -2.69 12.00 8.64
N GLN A 80 -3.62 12.11 9.58
CA GLN A 80 -4.92 11.47 9.52
C GLN A 80 -5.85 12.13 8.49
N MET A 81 -5.75 13.44 8.30
CA MET A 81 -6.59 14.18 7.37
C MET A 81 -6.14 13.93 5.94
N ALA A 82 -4.83 13.97 5.67
CA ALA A 82 -4.28 13.69 4.35
C ALA A 82 -4.70 12.30 3.83
N ILE A 83 -4.67 11.28 4.70
CA ILE A 83 -5.10 9.92 4.34
C ILE A 83 -6.59 9.87 3.99
N LEU A 84 -7.44 10.53 4.78
CA LEU A 84 -8.88 10.51 4.54
C LEU A 84 -9.29 11.35 3.33
N GLU A 85 -8.59 12.46 3.06
CA GLU A 85 -8.80 13.27 1.86
C GLU A 85 -8.43 12.51 0.60
N ASP A 86 -7.28 11.83 0.61
CA ASP A 86 -6.84 11.01 -0.51
C ASP A 86 -7.82 9.84 -0.79
N ILE A 87 -8.32 9.16 0.25
CA ILE A 87 -9.36 8.13 0.11
C ILE A 87 -10.65 8.73 -0.46
N SER A 88 -11.08 9.90 0.03
CA SER A 88 -12.28 10.59 -0.46
C SER A 88 -12.15 10.99 -1.93
N GLU A 89 -10.97 11.48 -2.35
CA GLU A 89 -10.74 11.83 -3.75
C GLU A 89 -10.75 10.58 -4.63
N LYS A 90 -10.12 9.48 -4.20
CA LYS A 90 -10.18 8.21 -4.92
C LYS A 90 -11.60 7.65 -5.03
N ALA A 91 -12.40 7.77 -3.98
CA ALA A 91 -13.82 7.43 -4.02
C ALA A 91 -14.57 8.28 -5.06
N LYS A 92 -14.32 9.59 -5.16
CA LYS A 92 -14.90 10.47 -6.18
C LYS A 92 -14.44 10.11 -7.59
N VAL A 93 -13.15 9.89 -7.80
CA VAL A 93 -12.56 9.47 -9.08
C VAL A 93 -13.21 8.18 -9.57
N LEU A 94 -13.34 7.22 -8.68
CA LEU A 94 -13.97 5.94 -8.93
C LEU A 94 -15.49 5.98 -8.75
N ARG A 95 -16.15 7.12 -8.54
CA ARG A 95 -17.60 7.21 -8.29
C ARG A 95 -18.13 6.15 -7.31
N ALA A 96 -17.36 5.83 -6.27
CA ALA A 96 -17.61 4.79 -5.29
C ALA A 96 -18.04 5.43 -3.97
N PHE A 97 -19.17 6.14 -4.01
CA PHE A 97 -19.71 6.85 -2.86
C PHE A 97 -20.38 5.88 -1.89
N SER A 98 -20.12 6.05 -0.60
CA SER A 98 -20.75 5.27 0.46
C SER A 98 -21.06 6.13 1.69
N PRO A 99 -22.08 5.80 2.49
CA PRO A 99 -22.38 6.53 3.72
C PRO A 99 -21.25 6.50 4.75
N THR A 100 -20.43 5.44 4.76
CA THR A 100 -19.37 5.29 5.78
C THR A 100 -18.06 5.97 5.39
N GLU A 101 -17.91 6.31 4.10
CA GLU A 101 -16.67 6.80 3.49
C GLU A 101 -15.46 5.93 3.86
N ALA A 102 -15.66 4.62 3.94
CA ALA A 102 -14.58 3.69 4.25
C ALA A 102 -13.84 3.28 2.99
N MET A 103 -12.53 3.13 3.11
CA MET A 103 -11.71 2.57 2.04
C MET A 103 -12.22 1.19 1.57
N LYS A 104 -12.66 0.35 2.51
CA LYS A 104 -13.28 -0.96 2.21
C LYS A 104 -14.46 -0.86 1.24
N ASP A 105 -15.28 0.18 1.37
CA ASP A 105 -16.48 0.35 0.53
C ASP A 105 -16.08 0.64 -0.94
N ILE A 106 -14.94 1.31 -1.17
CA ILE A 106 -14.39 1.51 -2.52
C ILE A 106 -14.09 0.17 -3.18
N TYR A 107 -13.45 -0.75 -2.43
CA TYR A 107 -13.14 -2.09 -2.92
C TYR A 107 -14.42 -2.90 -3.21
N GLU A 108 -15.43 -2.82 -2.34
CA GLU A 108 -16.70 -3.54 -2.50
C GLU A 108 -17.49 -3.03 -3.71
N ILE A 109 -17.63 -1.71 -3.87
CA ILE A 109 -18.34 -1.11 -5.01
C ILE A 109 -17.65 -1.45 -6.34
N ARG A 110 -16.31 -1.58 -6.33
CA ARG A 110 -15.49 -1.85 -7.51
C ARG A 110 -15.09 -3.31 -7.68
N GLU A 111 -15.65 -4.23 -6.90
CA GLU A 111 -15.23 -5.63 -6.89
C GLU A 111 -15.28 -6.28 -8.28
N LYS A 112 -16.38 -6.07 -9.02
CA LYS A 112 -16.52 -6.59 -10.40
C LYS A 112 -15.48 -6.05 -11.37
N ASP A 113 -15.04 -4.80 -11.19
CA ASP A 113 -14.00 -4.20 -12.03
C ASP A 113 -12.62 -4.82 -11.73
N LEU A 114 -12.42 -5.35 -10.52
CA LEU A 114 -11.18 -5.98 -10.08
C LEU A 114 -11.04 -7.44 -10.55
N ASP A 115 -12.15 -8.13 -10.81
CA ASP A 115 -12.15 -9.55 -11.24
C ASP A 115 -11.29 -9.81 -12.48
N ALA A 116 -11.27 -8.86 -13.43
CA ALA A 116 -10.46 -8.97 -14.63
C ALA A 116 -8.96 -9.04 -14.30
N TYR A 117 -8.50 -8.30 -13.28
CA TYR A 117 -7.11 -8.35 -12.83
C TYR A 117 -6.79 -9.70 -12.16
N PHE A 118 -7.65 -10.21 -11.28
CA PHE A 118 -7.39 -11.51 -10.62
C PHE A 118 -7.37 -12.69 -11.59
N LYS A 119 -8.10 -12.58 -12.70
CA LYS A 119 -8.06 -13.59 -13.78
C LYS A 119 -6.82 -13.46 -14.66
N ALA A 120 -6.30 -12.24 -14.84
CA ALA A 120 -5.15 -11.97 -15.69
C ALA A 120 -3.80 -12.28 -15.02
N PHE A 121 -3.73 -12.22 -13.69
CA PHE A 121 -2.51 -12.47 -12.94
C PHE A 121 -2.59 -13.79 -12.16
N THR A 122 -1.56 -14.62 -12.33
CA THR A 122 -1.39 -15.87 -11.58
C THR A 122 -0.14 -15.80 -10.72
N LEU A 123 -0.21 -16.34 -9.50
CA LEU A 123 0.95 -16.51 -8.64
C LEU A 123 1.92 -17.51 -9.29
N VAL A 124 3.18 -17.11 -9.41
CA VAL A 124 4.25 -17.97 -9.96
C VAL A 124 4.89 -18.79 -8.83
N PRO A 125 5.33 -20.04 -9.07
CA PRO A 125 6.11 -20.80 -8.07
C PRO A 125 7.33 -20.01 -7.57
N GLU A 126 7.66 -20.15 -6.28
CA GLU A 126 8.76 -19.44 -5.62
C GLU A 126 8.69 -17.90 -5.65
N GLN A 127 7.56 -17.32 -6.04
CA GLN A 127 7.39 -15.88 -6.07
C GLN A 127 7.42 -15.30 -4.64
N LYS A 128 8.22 -14.24 -4.46
CA LYS A 128 8.41 -13.53 -3.20
C LYS A 128 7.99 -12.06 -3.23
N GLY A 129 7.54 -11.56 -4.39
CA GLY A 129 7.25 -10.15 -4.55
C GLY A 129 6.53 -9.81 -5.84
N LEU A 130 6.23 -8.52 -5.99
CA LEU A 130 5.59 -7.90 -7.14
C LEU A 130 6.35 -6.61 -7.44
N LEU A 131 6.83 -6.41 -8.67
CA LEU A 131 7.13 -5.08 -9.19
C LEU A 131 6.06 -4.75 -10.22
N VAL A 132 5.22 -3.76 -9.92
CA VAL A 132 4.02 -3.48 -10.70
C VAL A 132 4.22 -2.25 -11.56
N PHE A 133 3.76 -2.34 -12.81
CA PHE A 133 3.70 -1.21 -13.73
C PHE A 133 2.24 -0.87 -14.04
N ILE A 134 1.91 0.42 -13.99
CA ILE A 134 0.61 0.94 -14.40
C ILE A 134 0.86 1.89 -15.57
N ARG A 135 0.28 1.56 -16.74
CA ARG A 135 0.53 2.26 -18.02
C ARG A 135 2.02 2.47 -18.29
N ASN A 136 2.80 1.40 -18.19
CA ASN A 136 4.23 1.36 -18.46
C ASN A 136 5.09 2.25 -17.52
N LYS A 137 4.53 2.73 -16.41
CA LYS A 137 5.27 3.40 -15.35
C LYS A 137 5.34 2.49 -14.14
N ALA A 138 6.53 2.34 -13.57
CA ALA A 138 6.69 1.60 -12.32
C ALA A 138 5.82 2.27 -11.25
N ALA A 139 4.85 1.51 -10.73
CA ALA A 139 3.94 1.95 -9.70
C ALA A 139 4.57 1.73 -8.33
N GLY A 140 5.11 0.53 -8.09
CA GLY A 140 5.87 0.19 -6.90
C GLY A 140 6.17 -1.30 -6.77
N LEU A 141 6.82 -1.64 -5.65
CA LEU A 141 7.39 -2.95 -5.36
C LEU A 141 6.95 -3.40 -3.97
N ASP A 142 6.52 -4.66 -3.84
CA ASP A 142 6.40 -5.36 -2.57
C ASP A 142 7.25 -6.63 -2.60
N PHE A 143 8.02 -6.88 -1.54
CA PHE A 143 8.74 -8.14 -1.36
C PHE A 143 8.56 -8.69 0.06
N VAL A 144 8.41 -10.02 0.16
CA VAL A 144 8.26 -10.80 1.38
C VAL A 144 9.26 -11.96 1.33
N SER A 145 10.10 -12.08 2.35
CA SER A 145 11.21 -13.05 2.40
C SER A 145 10.80 -14.53 2.22
N ARG A 146 9.62 -14.91 2.71
CA ARG A 146 9.09 -16.28 2.71
C ARG A 146 8.02 -16.48 1.64
N VAL A 147 8.16 -17.52 0.83
CA VAL A 147 7.24 -17.85 -0.28
C VAL A 147 5.83 -18.12 0.24
N GLU A 148 5.70 -18.84 1.35
CA GLU A 148 4.41 -19.20 1.94
C GLU A 148 3.68 -17.96 2.48
N ALA A 149 4.43 -17.01 3.04
CA ALA A 149 3.89 -15.75 3.52
C ALA A 149 3.43 -14.89 2.33
N PHE A 150 4.25 -14.77 1.29
CA PHE A 150 3.89 -14.06 0.07
C PHE A 150 2.64 -14.66 -0.59
N LYS A 151 2.56 -15.99 -0.73
CA LYS A 151 1.40 -16.70 -1.28
C LYS A 151 0.10 -16.35 -0.56
N ARG A 152 0.13 -16.20 0.78
CA ARG A 152 -1.04 -15.79 1.58
C ARG A 152 -1.42 -14.31 1.40
N LEU A 153 -0.46 -13.47 1.02
CA LEU A 153 -0.63 -12.03 0.86
C LEU A 153 -0.89 -11.61 -0.58
N TYR A 154 -0.55 -12.46 -1.55
CA TYR A 154 -0.56 -12.17 -2.98
C TYR A 154 -1.86 -11.53 -3.45
N GLN A 155 -3.01 -12.13 -3.13
CA GLN A 155 -4.31 -11.61 -3.53
C GLN A 155 -4.61 -10.23 -2.94
N LYS A 156 -4.22 -9.99 -1.67
CA LYS A 156 -4.44 -8.69 -1.02
C LYS A 156 -3.54 -7.60 -1.58
N LEU A 157 -2.28 -7.93 -1.86
CA LEU A 157 -1.32 -7.02 -2.48
C LEU A 157 -1.77 -6.68 -3.90
N LEU A 158 -2.10 -7.69 -4.71
CA LEU A 158 -2.62 -7.49 -6.07
C LEU A 158 -3.88 -6.62 -6.08
N ARG A 159 -4.82 -6.84 -5.13
CA ARG A 159 -6.00 -5.97 -4.92
C ARG A 159 -5.61 -4.50 -4.78
N SER A 160 -4.60 -4.19 -3.97
CA SER A 160 -4.16 -2.81 -3.72
C SER A 160 -3.59 -2.11 -4.95
N TYR A 161 -2.91 -2.85 -5.83
CA TYR A 161 -2.42 -2.33 -7.10
C TYR A 161 -3.53 -2.21 -8.14
N ALA A 162 -4.42 -3.21 -8.23
CA ALA A 162 -5.52 -3.23 -9.19
C ALA A 162 -6.46 -2.04 -8.99
N ILE A 163 -6.84 -1.73 -7.75
CA ILE A 163 -7.66 -0.54 -7.47
C ILE A 163 -6.90 0.76 -7.78
N ALA A 164 -5.58 0.82 -7.55
CA ALA A 164 -4.76 1.97 -7.94
C ALA A 164 -4.73 2.16 -9.47
N ALA A 165 -4.66 1.07 -10.24
CA ALA A 165 -4.76 1.09 -11.70
C ALA A 165 -6.15 1.57 -12.19
N LEU A 166 -7.23 1.22 -11.48
CA LEU A 166 -8.57 1.74 -11.78
C LEU A 166 -8.66 3.25 -11.55
N VAL A 167 -8.09 3.77 -10.46
CA VAL A 167 -8.02 5.21 -10.16
C VAL A 167 -7.28 5.92 -11.31
N ASP A 168 -6.07 5.46 -11.59
CA ASP A 168 -5.17 5.99 -12.61
C ASP A 168 -5.84 6.01 -14.01
N GLY A 169 -6.53 4.94 -14.39
CA GLY A 169 -7.29 4.85 -15.64
C GLY A 169 -8.55 5.73 -15.69
N ALA A 170 -9.19 6.02 -14.54
CA ALA A 170 -10.33 6.94 -14.46
C ALA A 170 -9.89 8.41 -14.61
N GLU A 171 -8.76 8.79 -14.01
CA GLU A 171 -8.20 10.15 -14.10
C GLU A 171 -7.78 10.50 -15.53
N GLU A 172 -7.14 9.59 -16.25
CA GLU A 172 -6.78 9.82 -17.66
C GLU A 172 -8.01 10.03 -18.54
N ARG A 173 -9.09 9.30 -18.29
CA ARG A 173 -10.34 9.48 -19.06
C ARG A 173 -10.93 10.88 -18.89
N LYS A 174 -10.75 11.52 -17.72
CA LYS A 174 -11.16 12.91 -17.44
C LYS A 174 -10.28 13.93 -18.19
N GLY A 175 -8.99 13.64 -18.43
CA GLY A 175 -8.06 14.50 -19.16
C GLY A 175 -8.28 14.50 -20.69
N LYS A 176 -9.03 15.48 -21.22
CA LYS A 176 -9.41 15.54 -22.65
C LYS A 176 -8.25 15.86 -23.65
N LYS A 177 -7.08 16.35 -23.22
CA LYS A 177 -6.08 16.97 -24.13
C LYS A 177 -4.86 16.11 -24.56
N THR A 178 -4.61 14.94 -23.96
CA THR A 178 -3.38 14.14 -24.22
C THR A 178 -3.63 12.72 -24.76
N ARG A 179 -4.83 12.46 -25.29
CA ARG A 179 -5.33 11.11 -25.60
C ARG A 179 -4.59 10.35 -26.71
N ARG A 180 -3.91 11.05 -27.63
CA ARG A 180 -3.34 10.42 -28.84
C ARG A 180 -1.86 10.04 -28.70
N ARG A 181 -1.05 10.82 -27.97
CA ARG A 181 0.36 10.51 -27.67
C ARG A 181 0.52 9.48 -26.53
N LYS A 182 -0.27 9.59 -25.45
CA LYS A 182 -0.20 8.66 -24.30
C LYS A 182 -0.64 7.22 -24.61
N ARG A 183 -1.55 7.03 -25.58
CA ARG A 183 -2.01 5.69 -25.98
C ARG A 183 -0.94 4.83 -26.63
N GLN A 184 0.07 5.46 -27.25
CA GLN A 184 1.14 4.76 -27.96
C GLN A 184 2.24 4.30 -26.97
N GLU A 185 2.61 5.17 -26.02
CA GLU A 185 3.55 4.86 -24.91
C GLU A 185 2.99 3.83 -23.90
N ALA A 186 1.67 3.79 -23.70
CA ALA A 186 1.01 2.86 -22.78
C ALA A 186 0.82 1.43 -23.34
N SER A 187 1.10 1.21 -24.64
CA SER A 187 0.98 -0.12 -25.28
C SER A 187 2.26 -0.95 -25.20
N GLU A 188 3.37 -0.34 -24.79
CA GLU A 188 4.62 -1.07 -24.57
C GLU A 188 4.52 -1.87 -23.27
N ILE A 189 4.75 -3.18 -23.40
CA ILE A 189 4.92 -4.08 -22.26
C ILE A 189 6.18 -3.59 -21.50
N PRO A 190 6.12 -3.41 -20.17
CA PRO A 190 7.29 -3.07 -19.39
C PRO A 190 8.37 -4.13 -19.61
N ASP A 191 9.56 -3.70 -19.99
CA ASP A 191 10.70 -4.58 -20.17
C ASP A 191 11.51 -4.75 -18.87
N GLU A 192 12.41 -5.72 -18.89
CA GLU A 192 13.30 -5.99 -17.78
C GLU A 192 14.23 -4.81 -17.47
N ALA A 193 14.57 -3.98 -18.47
CA ALA A 193 15.44 -2.83 -18.29
C ALA A 193 14.82 -1.78 -17.38
N ARG A 194 13.53 -1.45 -17.57
CA ARG A 194 12.76 -0.55 -16.70
C ARG A 194 12.63 -1.11 -15.28
N ALA A 195 12.44 -2.41 -15.14
CA ALA A 195 12.42 -3.06 -13.83
C ALA A 195 13.76 -2.92 -13.10
N ARG A 196 14.87 -3.16 -13.79
CA ARG A 196 16.22 -2.99 -13.26
C ARG A 196 16.54 -1.54 -12.92
N GLU A 197 16.05 -0.57 -13.71
CA GLU A 197 16.19 0.85 -13.42
C GLU A 197 15.48 1.21 -12.11
N PHE A 198 14.23 0.79 -11.93
CA PHE A 198 13.49 1.02 -10.68
C PHE A 198 14.25 0.46 -9.46
N LEU A 199 14.72 -0.78 -9.56
CA LEU A 199 15.49 -1.42 -8.49
C LEU A 199 16.81 -0.69 -8.20
N LYS A 200 17.49 -0.18 -9.23
CA LYS A 200 18.71 0.63 -9.06
C LYS A 200 18.41 1.94 -8.33
N VAL A 201 17.30 2.61 -8.65
CA VAL A 201 16.87 3.83 -7.96
C VAL A 201 16.50 3.53 -6.50
N ALA A 202 15.76 2.45 -6.25
CA ALA A 202 15.42 2.01 -4.89
C ALA A 202 16.68 1.69 -4.05
N ALA A 203 17.64 0.96 -4.62
CA ALA A 203 18.89 0.60 -3.96
C ALA A 203 19.81 1.82 -3.71
N GLY A 204 19.66 2.90 -4.48
CA GLY A 204 20.41 4.14 -4.31
C GLY A 204 19.78 5.13 -3.33
N CYS A 205 18.67 4.78 -2.67
CA CYS A 205 18.03 5.67 -1.69
C CYS A 205 18.87 5.79 -0.43
N GLU A 206 18.82 6.96 0.21
CA GLU A 206 19.32 7.12 1.56
C GLU A 206 18.47 6.28 2.51
N GLU A 207 19.13 5.46 3.34
CA GLU A 207 18.48 4.66 4.37
C GLU A 207 18.63 5.33 5.74
N LYS A 208 17.51 5.42 6.47
CA LYS A 208 17.50 5.74 7.90
C LYS A 208 16.84 4.61 8.67
N LYS A 209 17.47 4.18 9.76
CA LYS A 209 16.95 3.13 10.64
C LYS A 209 16.36 3.74 11.91
N PHE A 210 15.16 3.30 12.25
CA PHE A 210 14.46 3.66 13.48
C PHE A 210 14.11 2.40 14.27
N LYS A 211 14.03 2.50 15.59
CA LYS A 211 13.60 1.34 16.41
C LYS A 211 12.17 0.96 16.03
N SER A 212 11.95 -0.31 15.70
CA SER A 212 10.60 -0.82 15.42
C SER A 212 9.75 -0.84 16.69
N VAL A 213 8.42 -0.74 16.54
CA VAL A 213 7.45 -0.95 17.64
C VAL A 213 7.52 -2.38 18.19
N GLY A 214 7.86 -3.34 17.32
CA GLY A 214 8.09 -4.73 17.70
C GLY A 214 9.59 -5.06 17.68
N LEU A 215 9.90 -6.27 17.20
CA LEU A 215 11.29 -6.68 17.01
C LEU A 215 11.94 -5.94 15.85
N GLY A 216 13.26 -5.76 15.93
CA GLY A 216 14.08 -5.23 14.85
C GLY A 216 14.04 -3.71 14.67
N PHE A 217 14.28 -3.27 13.43
CA PHE A 217 14.38 -1.88 13.00
C PHE A 217 13.46 -1.61 11.81
N SER A 218 12.82 -0.44 11.81
CA SER A 218 12.13 0.08 10.65
C SER A 218 13.12 0.89 9.81
N CYS A 219 13.47 0.36 8.65
CA CYS A 219 14.31 1.05 7.67
C CYS A 219 13.41 1.92 6.78
N ARG A 220 13.81 3.17 6.57
CA ARG A 220 13.09 4.15 5.77
C ARG A 220 13.99 4.62 4.64
N TYR A 221 13.46 4.63 3.42
CA TYR A 221 14.19 4.97 2.22
C TYR A 221 13.56 6.18 1.57
N LYS A 222 14.37 7.19 1.25
CA LYS A 222 13.87 8.40 0.59
C LYS A 222 14.85 8.90 -0.47
N SER A 223 14.30 9.28 -1.61
CA SER A 223 14.96 10.06 -2.64
C SER A 223 13.94 11.03 -3.25
N PRO A 224 14.36 11.95 -4.14
CA PRO A 224 13.40 12.81 -4.86
C PRO A 224 12.40 12.05 -5.74
N LYS A 225 12.69 10.79 -6.11
CA LYS A 225 11.88 10.01 -7.07
C LYS A 225 11.07 8.88 -6.43
N ILE A 226 11.57 8.30 -5.35
CA ILE A 226 10.97 7.12 -4.73
C ILE A 226 11.09 7.19 -3.22
N ILE A 227 10.11 6.61 -2.53
CA ILE A 227 10.10 6.44 -1.09
C ILE A 227 9.74 4.99 -0.77
N GLY A 228 10.36 4.43 0.25
CA GLY A 228 10.14 3.05 0.64
C GLY A 228 10.30 2.82 2.12
N SER A 229 9.98 1.61 2.54
CA SER A 229 10.28 1.15 3.88
C SER A 229 10.50 -0.35 3.93
N ALA A 230 11.30 -0.79 4.89
CA ALA A 230 11.50 -2.20 5.19
C ALA A 230 11.46 -2.43 6.71
N LEU A 231 11.21 -3.67 7.08
CA LEU A 231 11.49 -4.15 8.43
C LEU A 231 12.75 -5.01 8.36
N GLU A 232 13.72 -4.73 9.23
CA GLU A 232 14.92 -5.53 9.44
C GLU A 232 14.84 -6.25 10.79
N VAL A 233 15.02 -7.57 10.81
CA VAL A 233 15.02 -8.41 12.01
C VAL A 233 16.13 -9.43 11.88
N GLU A 234 17.09 -9.44 12.82
CA GLU A 234 18.20 -10.44 12.84
C GLU A 234 18.90 -10.54 11.47
N ASP A 235 19.33 -9.40 10.92
CA ASP A 235 19.99 -9.29 9.60
C ASP A 235 19.19 -9.82 8.41
N SER A 236 17.88 -10.05 8.59
CA SER A 236 16.94 -10.42 7.54
C SER A 236 15.97 -9.28 7.25
N ILE A 237 15.45 -9.23 6.02
CA ILE A 237 14.37 -8.31 5.62
C ILE A 237 13.08 -9.11 5.40
N PRO A 238 12.24 -9.30 6.43
CA PRO A 238 10.98 -10.03 6.27
C PRO A 238 10.07 -9.44 5.21
N TYR A 239 10.06 -8.10 5.09
CA TYR A 239 9.21 -7.36 4.17
C TYR A 239 9.81 -6.00 3.81
N LEU A 240 9.68 -5.61 2.55
CA LEU A 240 10.00 -4.27 2.04
C LEU A 240 8.93 -3.82 1.03
N VAL A 241 8.74 -2.50 0.95
CA VAL A 241 7.87 -1.83 -0.01
C VAL A 241 8.52 -0.56 -0.54
N PHE A 242 8.35 -0.30 -1.82
CA PHE A 242 8.84 0.88 -2.56
C PHE A 242 7.85 1.34 -3.62
#